data_AF-A0A382VPA1-F1
#
_entry.id   AF-A0A382VPA1-F1
#
_cell.length_a   1.000
_cell.length_b   1.000
_cell.length_c   1.000
_cell.angle_alpha   90.00
_cell.angle_beta   90.00
_cell.angle_gamma   90.00
#
_symmetry.space_group_name_H-M   'P 1'
#
loop_
_entity.id
_entity.type
_entity.pdbx_description
1 polymer ?
#
loop_
_entity_poly.entity_id
_entity_poly.type
_entity_poly.pdbx_seq_one_letter_code
_entity_poly.pdbx_strand_id
1 'polypeptide(L)'
;MEIDLAILADAATIDATGKLNILGVFDRIQVGQFPAQFARVALVLRLAAGTSEVGAHEMDIKLIDPGGREIFSLNGEMQLGSGGGAHGGIRVPHILNIDGLVFPDPG
;
A
#
# COMPACT_ATOMS: atom_id res chain seq x y z
N MET A 1 -2.05 0.36 -16.73
CA MET A 1 -2.12 0.01 -15.31
C MET A 1 -2.07 1.30 -14.54
N GLU A 2 -2.98 1.46 -13.61
CA GLU A 2 -3.04 2.63 -12.74
C GLU A 2 -3.32 2.20 -11.30
N ILE A 3 -2.89 3.02 -10.35
CA ILE A 3 -3.29 2.89 -8.96
C ILE A 3 -4.53 3.76 -8.77
N ASP A 4 -5.69 3.15 -8.59
CA ASP A 4 -6.96 3.86 -8.41
C ASP A 4 -7.32 4.10 -6.93
N LEU A 5 -6.56 3.47 -6.02
CA LEU A 5 -6.66 3.63 -4.58
C LEU A 5 -5.27 3.51 -3.97
N ALA A 6 -4.87 4.49 -3.17
CA ALA A 6 -3.66 4.46 -2.36
C ALA A 6 -3.93 5.18 -1.04
N ILE A 7 -4.01 4.44 0.06
CA ILE A 7 -4.32 5.00 1.38
C ILE A 7 -3.49 4.35 2.48
N LEU A 8 -3.32 5.08 3.58
CA LEU A 8 -2.77 4.57 4.83
C LEU A 8 -3.91 4.27 5.80
N ALA A 9 -3.77 3.19 6.56
CA ALA A 9 -4.74 2.78 7.55
C ALA A 9 -4.09 2.05 8.74
N ASP A 10 -4.82 1.94 9.85
CA ASP A 10 -4.38 1.13 11.00
C ASP A 10 -4.36 -0.36 10.67
N ALA A 11 -5.35 -0.83 9.89
CA ALA A 11 -5.44 -2.20 9.42
C ALA A 11 -6.28 -2.33 8.15
N ALA A 12 -6.02 -3.39 7.36
CA ALA A 12 -6.86 -3.78 6.25
C ALA A 12 -6.89 -5.31 6.09
N THR A 13 -7.98 -5.83 5.52
CA THR A 13 -8.14 -7.25 5.19
C THR A 13 -8.87 -7.43 3.86
N ILE A 14 -8.63 -8.56 3.19
CA ILE A 14 -9.45 -9.03 2.07
C ILE A 14 -10.18 -10.26 2.56
N ASP A 15 -11.51 -10.24 2.53
CA ASP A 15 -12.30 -11.40 2.95
C ASP A 15 -12.33 -12.51 1.88
N ALA A 16 -12.92 -13.65 2.23
CA ALA A 16 -13.05 -14.79 1.32
C ALA A 16 -13.91 -14.48 0.06
N THR A 17 -14.69 -13.40 0.08
CA THR A 17 -15.48 -12.95 -1.08
C THR A 17 -14.70 -11.96 -1.97
N GLY A 18 -13.47 -11.62 -1.58
CA GLY A 18 -12.63 -10.65 -2.29
C GLY A 18 -12.95 -9.19 -1.94
N LYS A 19 -13.77 -8.93 -0.93
CA LYS A 19 -14.07 -7.55 -0.50
C LYS A 19 -12.94 -7.01 0.37
N LEU A 20 -12.54 -5.78 0.06
CA LEU A 20 -11.55 -5.03 0.81
C LEU A 20 -12.21 -4.33 2.01
N ASN A 21 -11.76 -4.66 3.22
CA ASN A 21 -12.15 -4.00 4.46
C ASN A 21 -10.96 -3.18 4.97
N ILE A 22 -11.23 -1.93 5.36
CA ILE A 22 -10.19 -0.97 5.78
C ILE A 22 -10.65 -0.33 7.09
N LEU A 23 -9.78 -0.33 8.09
CA LEU A 23 -10.05 0.19 9.42
C LEU A 23 -9.06 1.31 9.76
N GLY A 24 -9.59 2.45 10.21
CA GLY A 24 -8.78 3.56 10.68
C GLY A 24 -7.97 4.22 9.57
N VAL A 25 -8.63 4.72 8.52
CA VAL A 25 -7.95 5.49 7.46
C VAL A 25 -7.46 6.81 8.02
N PHE A 26 -6.20 7.15 7.75
CA PHE A 26 -5.57 8.39 8.21
C PHE A 26 -4.63 8.97 7.15
N ASP A 27 -4.34 10.25 7.30
CA ASP A 27 -3.39 10.99 6.46
C ASP A 27 -2.29 11.71 7.29
N ARG A 28 -2.40 11.66 8.62
CA ARG A 28 -1.47 12.31 9.54
C ARG A 28 -1.23 11.47 10.78
N ILE A 29 0.03 11.46 11.22
CA ILE A 29 0.46 10.86 12.48
C ILE A 29 0.86 11.99 13.44
N GLN A 30 0.35 11.95 14.68
CA GLN A 30 0.72 12.89 15.74
C GLN A 30 1.57 12.18 16.79
N VAL A 31 2.73 12.76 17.10
CA VAL A 31 3.71 12.20 18.05
C VAL A 31 4.20 13.28 19.01
N GLY A 32 4.53 12.89 20.24
CA GLY A 32 4.94 13.84 21.28
C GLY A 32 6.42 14.27 21.19
N GLN A 33 7.27 13.46 20.57
CA GLN A 33 8.70 13.71 20.40
C GLN A 33 9.27 12.87 19.26
N PHE A 34 10.43 13.27 18.77
CA PHE A 34 11.20 12.55 17.76
C PHE A 34 12.53 12.04 18.34
N PRO A 35 13.05 10.87 17.90
CA PRO A 35 12.47 9.99 16.90
C PRO A 35 11.19 9.31 17.40
N ALA A 36 10.23 9.12 16.50
CA ALA A 36 8.96 8.49 16.82
C ALA A 36 8.86 7.12 16.14
N GLN A 37 8.54 6.10 16.93
CA GLN A 37 8.27 4.76 16.41
C GLN A 37 6.77 4.53 16.26
N PHE A 38 6.35 4.08 15.09
CA PHE A 38 4.97 3.70 14.80
C PHE A 38 4.88 2.19 14.64
N ALA A 39 4.00 1.56 15.43
CA ALA A 39 3.98 0.10 15.58
C ALA A 39 3.63 -0.61 14.28
N ARG A 40 2.61 -0.11 13.57
CA ARG A 40 2.11 -0.67 12.31
C ARG A 40 1.46 0.41 11.47
N VAL A 41 1.69 0.34 10.17
CA VAL A 41 0.96 1.08 9.14
C VAL A 41 0.55 0.10 8.05
N ALA A 42 -0.74 0.05 7.71
CA ALA A 42 -1.21 -0.66 6.53
C ALA A 42 -1.24 0.30 5.34
N LEU A 43 -0.40 0.05 4.34
CA LEU A 43 -0.52 0.66 3.01
C LEU A 43 -1.47 -0.18 2.17
N VAL A 44 -2.60 0.40 1.78
CA VAL A 44 -3.61 -0.25 0.95
C VAL A 44 -3.58 0.35 -0.44
N LEU A 45 -3.29 -0.50 -1.43
CA LEU A 45 -3.26 -0.16 -2.84
C LEU A 45 -4.36 -0.90 -3.57
N ARG A 46 -4.91 -0.32 -4.64
CA ARG A 46 -5.68 -1.07 -5.62
C ARG A 46 -5.23 -0.70 -7.02
N LEU A 47 -4.80 -1.72 -7.75
CA LEU A 47 -4.37 -1.58 -9.13
C LEU A 47 -5.53 -1.89 -10.05
N ALA A 48 -5.78 -0.98 -10.99
CA ALA A 48 -6.66 -1.21 -12.12
C ALA A 48 -5.80 -1.46 -13.36
N ALA A 49 -6.01 -2.61 -13.99
CA ALA A 49 -5.20 -3.09 -15.09
C ALA A 49 -6.06 -3.67 -16.22
N GLY A 50 -5.60 -3.53 -17.46
CA GLY A 50 -6.18 -4.23 -18.60
C GLY A 50 -5.79 -5.71 -18.62
N THR A 51 -6.50 -6.53 -19.38
CA THR A 51 -6.14 -7.95 -19.57
C THR A 51 -4.78 -8.15 -20.25
N SER A 52 -4.29 -7.16 -21.00
CA SER A 52 -2.95 -7.15 -21.58
C SER A 52 -1.83 -6.98 -20.55
N GLU A 53 -2.17 -6.64 -19.31
CA GLU A 53 -1.22 -6.36 -18.23
C GLU A 53 -1.14 -7.54 -17.23
N VAL A 54 -1.74 -8.69 -17.57
CA VAL A 54 -1.60 -9.94 -16.81
C VAL A 54 -0.14 -10.37 -16.82
N GLY A 55 0.40 -10.72 -15.65
CA GLY A 55 1.80 -11.11 -15.50
C GLY A 55 2.43 -10.63 -14.21
N ALA A 56 3.75 -10.81 -14.11
CA ALA A 56 4.57 -10.30 -13.03
C ALA A 56 4.88 -8.82 -13.26
N HIS A 57 4.83 -8.04 -12.18
CA HIS A 57 5.18 -6.62 -12.16
C HIS A 57 6.09 -6.34 -10.97
N GLU A 58 7.17 -5.61 -11.20
CA GLU A 58 8.00 -5.09 -10.12
C GLU A 58 7.31 -3.89 -9.45
N MET A 59 7.37 -3.83 -8.13
CA MET A 59 6.82 -2.76 -7.31
C MET A 59 7.88 -2.27 -6.34
N ASP A 60 8.20 -0.98 -6.44
CA ASP A 60 9.07 -0.27 -5.51
C ASP A 60 8.25 0.76 -4.74
N ILE A 61 8.23 0.63 -3.41
CA ILE A 61 7.58 1.55 -2.49
C ILE A 61 8.66 2.23 -1.67
N LYS A 62 8.63 3.56 -1.62
CA LYS A 62 9.59 4.37 -0.86
C LYS A 62 8.86 5.39 -0.01
N LEU A 63 9.28 5.49 1.24
CA LEU A 63 8.96 6.62 2.11
C LEU A 63 10.16 7.56 2.13
N ILE A 64 9.94 8.79 1.70
CA ILE A 64 10.98 9.81 1.56
C ILE A 64 10.61 10.97 2.48
N ASP A 65 11.57 11.44 3.27
CA ASP A 65 11.38 12.62 4.11
C ASP A 65 11.41 13.93 3.28
N PRO A 66 10.99 15.08 3.83
CA PRO A 66 11.03 16.35 3.10
C PRO A 66 12.42 16.78 2.62
N GLY A 67 13.49 16.25 3.21
CA GLY A 67 14.88 16.48 2.80
C GLY A 67 15.33 15.59 1.64
N GLY A 68 14.48 14.67 1.17
CA GLY A 68 14.80 13.72 0.09
C GLY A 68 15.52 12.46 0.56
N ARG A 69 15.68 12.25 1.87
CA ARG A 69 16.30 11.03 2.41
C ARG A 69 15.24 9.92 2.47
N GLU A 70 15.63 8.74 2.00
CA GLU A 70 14.82 7.53 2.10
C GLU A 70 14.77 7.06 3.57
N ILE A 71 13.57 7.00 4.13
CA ILE A 71 13.30 6.51 5.49
C ILE A 71 13.02 5.02 5.49
N PHE A 72 12.35 4.55 4.43
CA PHE A 72 11.96 3.16 4.25
C PHE A 72 11.83 2.86 2.76
N SER A 73 12.25 1.66 2.36
CA SER A 73 11.96 1.11 1.04
C SER A 73 11.53 -0.34 1.12
N LEU A 74 10.67 -0.71 0.19
CA LEU A 74 10.21 -2.07 -0.02
C LEU A 74 10.14 -2.31 -1.52
N ASN A 75 10.87 -3.32 -1.98
CA ASN A 75 10.83 -3.76 -3.36
C ASN A 75 10.21 -5.17 -3.37
N GLY A 76 9.37 -5.45 -4.36
CA GLY A 76 8.72 -6.75 -4.48
C GLY A 76 8.17 -7.02 -5.86
N GLU A 77 7.84 -8.28 -6.10
CA GLU A 77 7.12 -8.70 -7.30
C GLU A 77 5.65 -8.90 -6.97
N MET A 78 4.80 -8.47 -7.89
CA MET A 78 3.36 -8.62 -7.83
C MET A 78 2.86 -9.40 -9.04
N GLN A 79 2.06 -10.42 -8.79
CA GLN A 79 1.41 -11.18 -9.85
C GLN A 79 -0.01 -10.68 -10.09
N LEU A 80 -0.25 -10.09 -11.27
CA LEU A 80 -1.59 -9.78 -11.75
C LEU A 80 -2.18 -11.01 -12.45
N GLY A 81 -3.17 -11.63 -11.81
CA GLY A 81 -3.93 -12.74 -12.39
C GLY A 81 -5.07 -12.25 -13.27
N SER A 82 -5.46 -13.05 -14.27
CA SER A 82 -6.69 -12.84 -15.02
C SER A 82 -7.90 -13.16 -14.12
N GLY A 83 -8.36 -12.17 -13.35
CA GLY A 83 -9.61 -12.30 -12.60
C GLY A 83 -10.76 -12.68 -13.54
N GLY A 84 -11.57 -13.68 -13.17
CA GLY A 84 -12.63 -14.29 -14.00
C GLY A 84 -13.84 -13.39 -14.32
N GLY A 85 -13.66 -12.08 -14.47
CA GLY A 85 -14.69 -11.13 -14.88
C GLY A 85 -14.74 -11.03 -16.40
N ALA A 86 -15.82 -11.52 -17.00
CA ALA A 86 -15.92 -11.71 -18.45
C ALA A 86 -15.74 -10.44 -19.32
N HIS A 87 -15.89 -9.21 -18.79
CA HIS A 87 -15.95 -8.00 -19.64
C HIS A 87 -15.40 -6.69 -19.04
N GLY A 88 -14.47 -6.72 -18.08
CA GLY A 88 -13.90 -5.50 -17.52
C GLY A 88 -12.55 -5.75 -16.87
N GLY A 89 -11.66 -4.76 -16.95
CA GLY A 89 -10.30 -4.84 -16.44
C GLY A 89 -10.17 -5.38 -15.01
N ILE A 90 -8.97 -5.83 -14.69
CA ILE A 90 -8.62 -6.47 -13.42
C ILE A 90 -8.46 -5.38 -12.37
N ARG A 91 -9.09 -5.55 -11.20
CA ARG A 91 -8.86 -4.72 -10.01
C ARG A 91 -8.34 -5.58 -8.87
N VAL A 92 -7.08 -5.37 -8.48
CA VAL A 92 -6.42 -6.18 -7.45
C VAL A 92 -6.07 -5.31 -6.25
N PRO A 93 -6.73 -5.51 -5.09
CA PRO A 93 -6.30 -4.88 -3.85
C PRO A 93 -5.02 -5.54 -3.32
N HIS A 94 -4.07 -4.71 -2.88
CA HIS A 94 -2.87 -5.12 -2.18
C HIS A 94 -2.80 -4.45 -0.82
N ILE A 95 -2.46 -5.23 0.20
CA ILE A 95 -2.28 -4.75 1.58
C ILE A 95 -0.85 -5.05 1.97
N LEU A 96 -0.11 -4.01 2.34
CA LEU A 96 1.24 -4.11 2.85
C LEU A 96 1.26 -3.60 4.29
N ASN A 97 1.64 -4.48 5.22
CA ASN A 97 1.80 -4.11 6.61
C ASN A 97 3.27 -3.73 6.84
N ILE A 98 3.48 -2.47 7.21
CA ILE A 98 4.79 -1.91 7.53
C ILE A 98 4.85 -1.79 9.05
N ASP A 99 5.63 -2.65 9.67
CA ASP A 99 5.75 -2.72 11.13
C ASP A 99 7.03 -2.01 11.59
N GLY A 100 6.95 -1.33 12.74
CA GLY A 100 8.11 -0.73 13.40
C GLY A 100 8.76 0.44 12.67
N LEU A 101 7.99 1.17 11.85
CA LEU A 101 8.47 2.35 11.13
C LEU A 101 8.97 3.43 12.11
N VAL A 102 10.15 3.97 11.86
CA VAL A 102 10.74 5.04 12.68
C VAL A 102 10.84 6.33 11.88
N PHE A 103 10.20 7.38 12.39
CA PHE A 103 10.31 8.73 11.86
C PHE A 103 11.37 9.50 12.65
N PRO A 104 12.52 9.85 12.02
CA PRO A 104 13.61 10.53 12.73
C PRO A 104 13.29 11.99 13.04
N ASP A 105 12.50 12.63 12.17
CA ASP A 105 12.25 14.08 12.17
C ASP A 105 10.78 14.36 11.77
N PRO A 106 10.24 15.55 12.10
CA PRO A 106 8.95 16.00 11.57
C PRO A 106 8.93 16.03 10.04
N GLY A 107 7.81 15.59 9.46
CA GLY A 107 7.52 15.64 8.01
C GLY A 107 6.80 16.91 7.58
#